data_AF-A0A534BA01-F1
#
_entry.id   AF-A0A534BA01-F1
#
_cell.length_a   1.000
_cell.length_b   1.000
_cell.length_c   1.000
_cell.angle_alpha   90.00
_cell.angle_beta   90.00
_cell.angle_gamma   90.00
#
_symmetry.space_group_name_H-M   'P 1'
#
loop_
_entity.id
_entity.type
_entity.pdbx_description
1 polymer ?
#
loop_
_entity_poly.entity_id
_entity_poly.type
_entity_poly.pdbx_seq_one_letter_code
_entity_poly.pdbx_strand_id
1 'polypeptide(L)' 'MMHSRIAGTGSYLPERVLTNFDLEKMVDTTDEWIRSRTGIERRRIAAEDETTVDLAEQAARRALEAAGVKPADIDFIAFG' A
#
# COMPACT_ATOMS: atom_id res chain seq x y z
N MET A 1 10.00 28.91 -16.51
CA MET A 1 8.64 28.48 -16.14
C MET A 1 8.73 27.51 -14.98
N MET A 2 7.76 27.53 -14.07
CA MET A 2 7.67 26.57 -12.98
C MET A 2 6.89 25.34 -13.46
N HIS A 3 7.44 24.16 -13.25
CA HIS A 3 6.85 22.89 -13.66
C HIS A 3 6.79 21.94 -12.46
N SER A 4 5.74 21.12 -12.40
CA SER A 4 5.63 20.06 -11.42
C SER A 4 6.41 18.84 -11.88
N ARG A 5 7.02 18.13 -10.93
CA ARG A 5 7.64 16.82 -11.16
C ARG A 5 7.38 15.92 -9.96
N ILE A 6 7.38 14.62 -10.17
CA ILE A 6 7.41 13.64 -9.07
C ILE A 6 8.84 13.65 -8.50
N ALA A 7 9.01 14.19 -7.29
CA ALA A 7 10.32 14.28 -6.65
C ALA A 7 10.74 12.95 -5.99
N GLY A 8 9.78 12.16 -5.52
CA GLY A 8 9.99 10.84 -4.92
C GLY A 8 8.64 10.13 -4.75
N THR A 9 8.70 8.80 -4.61
CA THR A 9 7.53 7.96 -4.33
C THR A 9 7.87 7.02 -3.18
N GLY A 10 6.83 6.56 -2.49
CA GLY A 10 6.96 5.64 -1.38
C GLY A 10 5.71 4.78 -1.28
N SER A 11 5.90 3.58 -0.75
CA SER A 11 4.81 2.64 -0.54
C SER A 11 5.01 1.90 0.77
N TYR A 12 3.89 1.50 1.36
CA TYR A 12 3.86 0.65 2.53
C TYR A 12 2.73 -0.38 2.34
N LEU A 13 2.94 -1.57 2.89
CA LEU A 13 2.02 -2.67 2.82
C LEU A 13 1.97 -3.32 4.21
N PRO A 14 0.77 -3.64 4.73
CA PRO A 14 0.63 -4.40 5.96
C PRO A 14 1.46 -5.68 5.95
N GLU A 15 1.95 -6.11 7.11
CA GLU A 15 2.82 -7.27 7.21
C GLU A 15 2.09 -8.59 6.88
N ARG A 16 0.84 -8.72 7.34
CA ARG A 16 0.08 -9.96 7.20
C ARG A 16 -0.26 -10.23 5.74
N VAL A 17 0.15 -11.41 5.26
CA VAL A 17 -0.17 -11.92 3.92
C VAL A 17 -1.32 -12.92 4.04
N LEU A 18 -2.33 -12.78 3.17
CA LEU A 18 -3.39 -13.77 2.97
C LEU A 18 -3.28 -14.32 1.54
N THR A 19 -2.96 -15.61 1.43
CA THR A 19 -2.82 -16.30 0.14
C THR A 19 -4.17 -16.77 -0.38
N ASN A 20 -4.24 -17.16 -1.65
CA ASN A 20 -5.43 -17.81 -2.20
C ASN A 20 -5.77 -19.11 -1.47
N PHE A 21 -4.77 -19.93 -1.14
CA PHE A 21 -4.95 -21.17 -0.37
C PHE A 21 -5.52 -20.95 1.03
N ASP A 22 -5.24 -19.79 1.64
CA ASP A 22 -5.88 -19.43 2.90
C ASP A 22 -7.36 -19.07 2.69
N LEU A 23 -7.68 -18.41 1.57
CA LEU A 23 -9.07 -18.10 1.23
C LEU A 23 -9.92 -19.31 0.88
N GLU A 24 -9.35 -20.34 0.25
CA GLU A 24 -10.07 -21.61 -0.01
C GLU A 24 -10.61 -22.24 1.29
N LYS A 25 -9.96 -21.96 2.42
CA LYS A 25 -10.39 -22.44 3.75
C LYS A 25 -11.47 -21.56 4.38
N MET A 26 -11.74 -20.38 3.82
CA MET A 26 -12.64 -19.36 4.36
C MET A 26 -13.93 -19.23 3.54
N VAL A 27 -13.86 -19.43 2.23
CA VAL A 27 -14.98 -19.30 1.30
C VAL A 27 -14.87 -20.36 0.19
N ASP A 28 -15.98 -20.67 -0.46
CA ASP A 28 -16.02 -21.63 -1.57
C ASP A 28 -15.40 -21.03 -2.85
N THR A 29 -14.09 -21.22 -3.00
CA THR A 29 -13.27 -20.71 -4.12
C THR A 29 -12.03 -21.60 -4.30
N THR A 30 -11.29 -21.40 -5.41
CA THR A 30 -9.97 -22.02 -5.63
C THR A 30 -8.93 -21.00 -6.09
N ASP A 31 -7.63 -21.28 -5.88
CA ASP A 31 -6.50 -20.51 -6.39
C ASP A 31 -6.57 -20.35 -7.90
N GLU A 32 -6.85 -21.43 -8.63
CA GLU A 32 -6.99 -21.43 -10.08
C GLU A 32 -8.12 -20.49 -10.54
N TRP A 33 -9.28 -20.56 -9.87
CA TRP A 33 -10.41 -19.69 -10.18
C TRP A 33 -10.07 -18.21 -9.93
N ILE A 34 -9.43 -17.89 -8.80
CA ILE A 34 -9.05 -16.51 -8.46
C ILE A 34 -8.03 -15.97 -9.47
N ARG A 35 -6.97 -16.74 -9.75
CA ARG A 35 -5.88 -16.30 -10.63
C ARG A 35 -6.31 -16.15 -12.07
N SER A 36 -7.09 -17.09 -12.60
CA SER A 36 -7.58 -17.03 -13.99
C SER A 36 -8.49 -15.83 -14.25
N ARG A 37 -9.21 -15.35 -13.22
CA ARG A 37 -10.14 -14.21 -13.32
C ARG A 37 -9.52 -12.86 -12.98
N THR A 38 -8.61 -12.82 -12.01
CA THR A 38 -8.12 -11.56 -11.43
C THR A 38 -6.61 -11.38 -11.48
N GLY A 39 -5.84 -12.47 -11.69
CA GLY A 39 -4.38 -12.46 -11.58
C GLY A 39 -3.84 -12.33 -10.15
N ILE A 40 -4.71 -12.32 -9.12
CA ILE A 40 -4.29 -12.15 -7.73
C ILE A 40 -3.85 -13.48 -7.13
N GLU A 41 -2.67 -13.51 -6.52
CA GLU A 41 -2.13 -14.68 -5.80
C GLU A 41 -2.17 -14.53 -4.28
N ARG A 42 -2.07 -13.28 -3.81
CA ARG A 42 -2.00 -12.92 -2.40
C ARG A 42 -2.40 -11.46 -2.19
N ARG A 43 -2.86 -11.16 -0.98
CA ARG A 43 -3.18 -9.80 -0.55
C ARG A 43 -2.60 -9.51 0.84
N ARG A 44 -2.51 -8.23 1.18
CA ARG A 44 -2.06 -7.77 2.50
C ARG A 44 -3.26 -7.35 3.32
N ILE A 45 -3.26 -7.72 4.60
CA ILE A 45 -4.37 -7.46 5.52
C ILE A 45 -3.85 -6.56 6.63
N ALA A 46 -4.50 -5.41 6.83
CA ALA A 46 -4.16 -4.50 7.92
C ALA A 46 -4.35 -5.19 9.28
N ALA A 47 -3.48 -4.89 10.23
CA ALA A 47 -3.68 -5.31 11.62
C ALA A 47 -4.88 -4.57 12.25
N GLU A 48 -5.39 -5.06 13.38
CA GLU A 48 -6.53 -4.43 14.06
C GLU A 48 -6.23 -3.01 14.57
N ASP A 49 -4.95 -2.75 14.86
CA ASP A 49 -4.42 -1.47 15.30
C ASP A 49 -3.84 -0.63 14.15
N GLU A 50 -4.03 -1.06 12.89
CA GLU A 50 -3.50 -0.38 11.71
C GLU A 50 -4.63 0.25 10.89
N THR A 51 -4.58 1.56 10.74
CA THR A 51 -5.55 2.36 9.98
C THR A 51 -4.99 2.81 8.64
N THR A 52 -5.84 3.37 7.78
CA THR A 52 -5.41 3.95 6.50
C THR A 52 -4.41 5.10 6.67
N VAL A 53 -4.46 5.81 7.80
CA VAL A 53 -3.51 6.88 8.12
C VAL A 53 -2.13 6.31 8.41
N ASP A 54 -2.03 5.20 9.16
CA ASP A 54 -0.75 4.55 9.48
C ASP A 54 -0.05 4.07 8.19
N LEU A 55 -0.82 3.47 7.27
CA LEU A 55 -0.30 3.03 5.97
C LEU A 55 0.24 4.20 5.15
N ALA A 56 -0.53 5.29 5.07
CA ALA A 56 -0.16 6.45 4.27
C ALA A 56 0.97 7.25 4.90
N GLU A 57 1.05 7.34 6.23
CA GLU A 57 2.16 7.96 6.94
C GLU A 57 3.47 7.25 6.58
N GLN A 58 3.50 5.91 6.67
CA GLN A 58 4.69 5.13 6.33
C GLN A 58 5.08 5.27 4.86
N ALA A 59 4.10 5.25 3.95
CA ALA A 59 4.34 5.49 2.52
C ALA A 59 4.87 6.91 2.26
N ALA A 60 4.31 7.92 2.90
CA ALA A 60 4.71 9.31 2.77
C ALA A 60 6.13 9.55 3.32
N ARG A 61 6.47 8.99 4.49
CA ARG A 61 7.83 9.08 5.05
C ARG A 61 8.88 8.52 4.09
N ARG A 62 8.61 7.36 3.48
CA ARG A 62 9.48 6.77 2.44
C ARG A 62 9.57 7.63 1.18
N ALA A 63 8.47 8.28 0.78
CA ALA A 63 8.47 9.20 -0.35
C ALA A 63 9.31 10.46 -0.10
N LEU A 64 9.24 11.02 1.11
CA LEU A 64 10.06 12.16 1.54
C LEU A 64 11.55 11.80 1.57
N GLU A 65 11.88 10.61 2.10
CA GLU A 65 13.24 10.08 2.11
C GLU A 65 13.77 9.91 0.67
N ALA A 66 13.01 9.28 -0.22
CA ALA A 66 13.37 9.11 -1.63
C ALA A 66 13.55 10.45 -2.36
N ALA A 67 12.77 11.47 -2.00
CA ALA A 67 12.88 12.83 -2.54
C ALA A 67 14.03 13.65 -1.92
N GLY A 68 14.61 13.21 -0.80
CA GLY A 68 15.66 13.92 -0.08
C GLY A 68 15.17 15.21 0.60
N VAL A 69 13.89 15.28 0.98
CA VAL A 69 13.27 16.45 1.62
C VAL A 69 12.81 16.13 3.05
N LYS A 70 12.64 17.16 3.87
CA LYS A 70 12.15 17.02 5.25
C LYS A 70 10.63 17.24 5.30
N PRO A 71 9.92 16.70 6.32
CA PRO A 71 8.50 16.99 6.52
C PRO A 71 8.18 18.49 6.61
N ALA A 72 9.11 19.30 7.14
CA ALA A 72 8.95 20.75 7.25
C ALA A 72 9.01 21.50 5.90
N ASP A 73 9.45 20.83 4.83
CA ASP A 73 9.50 21.39 3.47
C ASP A 73 8.16 21.21 2.72
N ILE A 74 7.14 20.62 3.36
CA ILE A 74 5.85 20.29 2.76
C ILE A 74 4.82 21.35 3.12
N ASP A 75 4.34 22.07 2.11
CA ASP A 75 3.32 23.11 2.26
C ASP A 75 1.88 22.55 2.26
N PHE A 76 1.68 21.36 1.69
CA PHE A 76 0.35 20.79 1.49
C PHE A 76 0.35 19.26 1.50
N ILE A 77 -0.64 18.68 2.18
CA ILE A 77 -0.89 17.23 2.20
C ILE A 77 -2.33 17.00 1.73
N ALA A 78 -2.49 16.13 0.74
CA ALA A 78 -3.78 15.56 0.34
C ALA A 78 -3.80 14.07 0.63
N PHE A 79 -4.92 13.58 1.16
CA PHE A 79 -5.15 12.17 1.52
C PHE A 79 -6.48 11.70 0.93
N GLY A 80 -6.52 10.50 0.36
CA GLY A 80 -7.68 9.94 -0.34
C GLY A 80 -7.61 8.43 -0.50
#